data_AF-A0A061RK11-F1
#
_entry.id   AF-A0A061RK11-F1
#
_cell.length_a   1.000
_cell.length_b   1.000
_cell.length_c   1.000
_cell.angle_alpha   90.00
_cell.angle_beta   90.00
_cell.angle_gamma   90.00
#
_symmetry.space_group_name_H-M   'P 1'
#
loop_
_entity.id
_entity.type
_entity.pdbx_description
1 polymer ?
#
loop_
_entity_poly.entity_id
_entity_poly.type
_entity_poly.pdbx_seq_one_letter_code
_entity_poly.pdbx_strand_id
1 'polypeptide(L)'
;MGGSERTPAQSAKDLGSELYANGDYAAAENAFTEALSLATQVDRSELHIFHSNRCAARMQLANVDGALQDAKKCTELAPRWAKGWSRLGACQAQKGRYSAAEASFRTALSLDPGNETYRAQLSNARAQMRPPESPGGGRGEPPRRSWADRAWAVARAAAVQRWWAGLTGDQRGLLAAGAAVAVLFVAYEVYNSLFGHAFYGDPFYDSLADYGGRWTWSFWILVLIGGWKLPPMFGYPPFFGMSLVHFVWLLQMLQNSSAPRRRYSAPGLYRRRYW
;
A
#
# COMPACT_ATOMS: atom_id res chain seq x y z
N MET A 1 -11.12 -52.57 11.95
CA MET A 1 -11.37 -51.18 12.40
C MET A 1 -10.02 -50.54 12.67
N GLY A 2 -9.46 -49.81 11.69
CA GLY A 2 -8.20 -49.09 11.87
C GLY A 2 -8.46 -47.81 12.62
N GLY A 3 -8.48 -47.87 13.96
CA GLY A 3 -8.40 -46.66 14.77
C GLY A 3 -7.03 -46.06 14.53
N SER A 4 -6.96 -44.88 13.90
CA SER A 4 -5.74 -44.09 13.88
C SER A 4 -5.25 -43.95 15.31
N GLU A 5 -4.15 -44.61 15.67
CA GLU A 5 -3.51 -44.40 16.96
C GLU A 5 -3.25 -42.90 17.11
N ARG A 6 -3.62 -42.33 18.27
CA ARG A 6 -3.31 -40.93 18.56
C ARG A 6 -1.81 -40.81 18.67
N THR A 7 -1.23 -39.93 17.87
CA THR A 7 0.18 -39.60 18.02
C THR A 7 0.43 -38.98 19.39
N PRO A 8 1.66 -39.07 19.94
CA PRO A 8 2.01 -38.37 21.17
C PRO A 8 1.68 -36.87 21.11
N ALA A 9 1.83 -36.24 19.94
CA ALA A 9 1.45 -34.84 19.73
C ALA A 9 -0.08 -34.61 19.82
N GLN A 10 -0.90 -35.52 19.27
CA GLN A 10 -2.36 -35.47 19.42
C GLN A 10 -2.77 -35.55 20.89
N SER A 11 -2.18 -36.51 21.62
CA SER A 11 -2.48 -36.72 23.04
C SER A 11 -2.13 -35.50 23.88
N ALA A 12 -0.97 -34.87 23.63
CA ALA A 12 -0.59 -33.62 24.29
C ALA A 12 -1.55 -32.45 23.93
N LYS A 13 -2.03 -32.38 22.68
CA LYS A 13 -3.06 -31.41 22.28
C LYS A 13 -4.40 -31.67 22.96
N ASP A 14 -4.81 -32.92 23.10
CA ASP A 14 -6.06 -33.29 23.77
C ASP A 14 -6.00 -32.88 25.25
N LEU A 15 -4.91 -33.22 25.94
CA LEU A 15 -4.63 -32.77 27.30
C LEU A 15 -4.67 -31.24 27.43
N GLY A 16 -3.99 -30.52 26.53
CA GLY A 16 -4.04 -29.06 26.53
C GLY A 16 -5.44 -28.49 26.32
N SER A 17 -6.28 -29.18 25.55
CA SER A 17 -7.68 -28.76 25.31
C SER A 17 -8.55 -28.99 26.53
N GLU A 18 -8.32 -30.08 27.27
CA GLU A 18 -8.98 -30.37 28.56
C GLU A 18 -8.59 -29.34 29.62
N LEU A 19 -7.28 -29.06 29.77
CA LEU A 19 -6.78 -28.03 30.67
C LEU A 19 -7.34 -26.64 30.31
N TYR A 20 -7.44 -26.32 29.02
CA TYR A 20 -8.07 -25.08 28.57
C TYR A 20 -9.54 -25.00 28.96
N ALA A 21 -10.28 -26.10 28.82
CA ALA A 21 -11.70 -26.16 29.21
C ALA A 21 -11.88 -26.02 30.74
N ASN A 22 -10.93 -26.52 31.52
CA ASN A 22 -10.91 -26.37 32.98
C ASN A 22 -10.47 -24.97 33.45
N GLY A 23 -10.02 -24.10 32.55
CA GLY A 23 -9.55 -22.75 32.86
C GLY A 23 -8.06 -22.68 33.24
N ASP A 24 -7.35 -23.81 33.23
CA ASP A 24 -5.92 -23.90 33.54
C ASP A 24 -5.06 -23.50 32.33
N TYR A 25 -5.16 -22.23 31.92
CA TYR A 25 -4.57 -21.75 30.67
C TYR A 25 -3.04 -21.85 30.62
N ALA A 26 -2.35 -21.72 31.76
CA ALA A 26 -0.89 -21.87 31.84
C ALA A 26 -0.46 -23.33 31.60
N ALA A 27 -1.16 -24.29 32.20
CA ALA A 27 -0.91 -25.71 31.97
C ALA A 27 -1.28 -26.09 30.52
N ALA A 28 -2.37 -25.53 29.98
CA ALA A 28 -2.74 -25.70 28.58
C ALA A 28 -1.66 -25.18 27.62
N GLU A 29 -1.09 -23.99 27.86
CA GLU A 29 0.02 -23.47 27.05
C GLU A 29 1.23 -24.43 27.03
N ASN A 30 1.58 -25.00 28.18
CA ASN A 30 2.68 -25.97 28.29
C ASN A 30 2.38 -27.24 27.49
N ALA A 31 1.19 -27.81 27.65
CA ALA A 31 0.77 -29.00 26.90
C ALA A 31 0.73 -28.76 25.38
N PHE A 32 0.26 -27.60 24.92
CA PHE A 32 0.32 -27.25 23.49
C PHE A 32 1.75 -27.02 22.99
N THR A 33 2.65 -26.54 23.85
CA THR A 33 4.08 -26.37 23.50
C THR A 33 4.78 -27.73 23.37
N GLU A 34 4.44 -28.68 24.24
CA GLU A 34 4.87 -30.07 24.12
C GLU A 34 4.34 -30.70 22.82
N ALA A 35 3.06 -30.52 22.52
CA ALA A 35 2.46 -30.99 21.26
C ALA A 35 3.20 -30.45 20.04
N LEU A 36 3.57 -29.16 20.03
CA LEU A 36 4.37 -28.54 18.96
C LEU A 36 5.76 -29.14 18.84
N SER A 37 6.44 -29.41 19.98
CA SER A 37 7.76 -30.03 20.01
C SER A 37 7.73 -31.43 19.38
N LEU A 38 6.75 -32.25 19.79
CA LEU A 38 6.57 -33.62 19.30
C LEU A 38 6.16 -33.64 17.81
N ALA A 39 5.22 -32.78 17.41
CA ALA A 39 4.76 -32.69 16.03
C ALA A 39 5.89 -32.28 15.07
N THR A 40 6.76 -31.35 15.48
CA THR A 40 7.86 -30.88 14.63
C THR A 40 8.83 -32.00 14.24
N GLN A 41 8.92 -33.05 15.06
CA GLN A 41 9.78 -34.21 14.87
C GLN A 41 9.14 -35.31 14.01
N VAL A 42 7.80 -35.42 14.02
CA VAL A 42 7.07 -36.55 13.41
C VAL A 42 6.28 -36.11 12.17
N ASP A 43 5.32 -35.21 12.33
CA ASP A 43 4.48 -34.71 11.25
C ASP A 43 4.14 -33.23 11.46
N ARG A 44 4.45 -32.44 10.44
CA ARG A 44 4.28 -30.99 10.43
C ARG A 44 2.92 -30.54 9.92
N SER A 45 2.11 -31.46 9.39
CA SER A 45 0.82 -31.17 8.76
C SER A 45 -0.14 -30.43 9.69
N GLU A 46 -0.17 -30.78 10.98
CA GLU A 46 -1.09 -30.23 11.98
C GLU A 46 -0.51 -29.11 12.86
N LEU A 47 0.72 -28.65 12.59
CA LEU A 47 1.37 -27.59 13.38
C LEU A 47 0.51 -26.32 13.49
N HIS A 48 -0.23 -25.98 12.42
CA HIS A 48 -1.15 -24.85 12.40
C HIS A 48 -2.26 -24.97 13.47
N ILE A 49 -2.74 -26.18 13.74
CA ILE A 49 -3.76 -26.46 14.77
C ILE A 49 -3.16 -26.24 16.16
N PHE A 50 -1.97 -26.77 16.41
CA PHE A 50 -1.29 -26.64 17.71
C PHE A 50 -0.94 -25.18 18.01
N HIS A 51 -0.43 -24.42 17.04
CA HIS A 51 -0.23 -22.98 17.19
C HIS A 51 -1.55 -22.23 17.48
N SER A 52 -2.65 -22.57 16.80
CA SER A 52 -3.95 -21.93 17.04
C SER A 52 -4.48 -22.19 18.47
N ASN A 53 -4.26 -23.39 19.00
CA ASN A 53 -4.70 -23.74 20.34
C ASN A 53 -3.83 -23.05 21.41
N ARG A 54 -2.51 -23.02 21.21
CA ARG A 54 -1.61 -22.24 22.08
C ARG A 54 -1.90 -20.75 22.03
N CYS A 55 -2.20 -20.21 20.85
CA CYS A 55 -2.67 -18.84 20.68
C CYS A 55 -3.90 -18.55 21.56
N ALA A 56 -4.89 -19.45 21.56
CA ALA A 56 -6.08 -19.30 22.40
C ALA A 56 -5.76 -19.31 23.90
N ALA A 57 -4.86 -20.19 24.37
CA ALA A 57 -4.39 -20.21 25.76
C ALA A 57 -3.68 -18.89 26.14
N ARG A 58 -2.76 -18.43 25.30
CA ARG A 58 -2.01 -17.18 25.51
C ARG A 58 -2.89 -15.94 25.54
N MET A 59 -3.95 -15.90 24.73
CA MET A 59 -4.94 -14.83 24.78
C MET A 59 -5.64 -14.73 26.15
N GLN A 60 -5.93 -15.88 26.79
CA GLN A 60 -6.53 -15.91 28.12
C GLN A 60 -5.55 -15.52 29.22
N LEU A 61 -4.26 -15.81 29.03
CA LEU A 61 -3.17 -15.38 29.91
C LEU A 61 -2.77 -13.91 29.72
N ALA A 62 -3.50 -13.15 28.90
CA ALA A 62 -3.15 -11.79 28.48
C ALA A 62 -1.77 -11.66 27.80
N ASN A 63 -1.15 -12.77 27.37
CA ASN A 63 0.07 -12.78 26.57
C ASN A 63 -0.25 -12.58 25.08
N VAL A 64 -0.72 -11.38 24.75
CA VAL A 64 -1.19 -11.04 23.39
C VAL A 64 -0.05 -11.08 22.37
N ASP A 65 1.17 -10.74 22.77
CA ASP A 65 2.33 -10.76 21.88
C ASP A 65 2.73 -12.17 21.46
N GLY A 66 2.77 -13.11 22.41
CA GLY A 66 2.99 -14.53 22.10
C GLY A 66 1.85 -15.11 21.27
N ALA A 67 0.60 -14.75 21.58
CA ALA A 67 -0.56 -15.17 20.81
C ALA A 67 -0.52 -14.66 19.37
N LEU A 68 -0.07 -13.43 19.15
CA LEU A 68 0.07 -12.83 17.83
C LEU A 68 1.12 -13.56 16.97
N GLN A 69 2.24 -13.97 17.58
CA GLN A 69 3.26 -14.76 16.88
C GLN A 69 2.70 -16.13 16.45
N ASP A 70 1.99 -16.82 17.35
CA ASP A 70 1.34 -18.09 17.03
C ASP A 70 0.28 -17.94 15.94
N ALA A 71 -0.54 -16.88 16.00
CA ALA A 71 -1.57 -16.63 15.00
C ALA A 71 -0.98 -16.34 13.60
N LYS A 72 0.11 -15.55 13.53
CA LYS A 72 0.86 -15.38 12.28
C LYS A 72 1.37 -16.71 11.76
N LYS A 73 1.91 -17.55 12.64
CA LYS A 73 2.42 -18.86 12.23
C LYS A 73 1.31 -19.76 11.69
N CYS A 74 0.10 -19.69 12.24
CA CYS A 74 -1.07 -20.38 11.69
C CYS A 74 -1.33 -19.96 10.23
N THR A 75 -1.31 -18.65 9.95
CA THR A 75 -1.58 -18.13 8.60
C THR A 75 -0.46 -18.43 7.60
N GLU A 76 0.80 -18.55 8.06
CA GLU A 76 1.93 -18.97 7.24
C GLU A 76 1.86 -20.47 6.90
N LEU A 77 1.56 -21.31 7.90
CA LEU A 77 1.51 -22.76 7.75
C LEU A 77 0.28 -23.22 6.97
N ALA A 78 -0.87 -22.59 7.20
CA ALA A 78 -2.13 -22.94 6.56
C ALA A 78 -2.88 -21.68 6.08
N PRO A 79 -2.46 -21.07 4.94
CA PRO A 79 -3.07 -19.85 4.42
C PRO A 79 -4.55 -19.99 4.05
N ARG A 80 -5.00 -21.21 3.75
CA ARG A 80 -6.40 -21.52 3.39
C ARG A 80 -7.28 -21.90 4.59
N TRP A 81 -6.73 -21.84 5.81
CA TRP A 81 -7.45 -22.22 7.01
C TRP A 81 -8.06 -21.00 7.72
N ALA A 82 -9.39 -20.88 7.61
CA ALA A 82 -10.12 -19.70 8.10
C ALA A 82 -9.90 -19.40 9.59
N LYS A 83 -9.81 -20.46 10.42
CA LYS A 83 -9.60 -20.32 11.87
C LYS A 83 -8.29 -19.61 12.21
N GLY A 84 -7.21 -19.87 11.47
CA GLY A 84 -5.93 -19.17 11.66
C GLY A 84 -6.04 -17.65 11.46
N TRP A 85 -6.73 -17.23 10.40
CA TRP A 85 -7.00 -15.81 10.13
C TRP A 85 -7.89 -15.16 11.19
N SER A 86 -8.89 -15.89 11.72
CA SER A 86 -9.71 -15.40 12.83
C SER A 86 -8.91 -15.19 14.12
N ARG A 87 -7.97 -16.09 14.43
CA ARG A 87 -7.05 -15.92 15.58
C ARG A 87 -6.17 -14.70 15.40
N LEU A 88 -5.63 -14.49 14.21
CA LEU A 88 -4.82 -13.31 13.89
C LEU A 88 -5.60 -12.01 14.06
N GLY A 89 -6.83 -11.98 13.54
CA GLY A 89 -7.73 -10.83 13.70
C GLY A 89 -8.06 -10.56 15.16
N ALA A 90 -8.32 -11.59 15.97
CA ALA A 90 -8.61 -11.44 17.39
C ALA A 90 -7.42 -10.87 18.17
N CYS A 91 -6.20 -11.37 17.92
CA CYS A 91 -4.98 -10.83 18.54
C CYS A 91 -4.75 -9.36 18.13
N GLN A 92 -4.94 -9.03 16.85
CA GLN A 92 -4.79 -7.66 16.35
C GLN A 92 -5.82 -6.70 16.96
N ALA A 93 -7.08 -7.14 17.10
CA ALA A 93 -8.13 -6.36 17.75
C ALA A 93 -7.81 -6.10 19.22
N GLN A 94 -7.31 -7.09 19.95
CA GLN A 94 -6.91 -6.91 21.35
C GLN A 94 -5.73 -5.92 21.50
N LYS A 95 -4.85 -5.83 20.50
CA LYS A 95 -3.79 -4.79 20.44
C LYS A 95 -4.28 -3.42 19.96
N GLY A 96 -5.58 -3.23 19.76
CA GLY A 96 -6.17 -2.00 19.22
C GLY A 96 -5.91 -1.75 17.73
N ARG A 97 -5.34 -2.75 17.01
CA ARG A 97 -5.03 -2.65 15.57
C ARG A 97 -6.24 -3.08 14.75
N TYR A 98 -7.35 -2.37 14.90
CA TYR A 98 -8.64 -2.76 14.35
C TYR A 98 -8.68 -2.81 12.81
N SER A 99 -7.90 -1.98 12.12
CA SER A 99 -7.79 -1.99 10.66
C SER A 99 -7.14 -3.29 10.13
N ALA A 100 -6.05 -3.72 10.78
CA ALA A 100 -5.42 -5.00 10.48
C ALA A 100 -6.36 -6.17 10.85
N ALA A 101 -7.07 -6.06 11.98
CA ALA A 101 -8.03 -7.07 12.41
C ALA A 101 -9.17 -7.25 11.39
N GLU A 102 -9.72 -6.16 10.86
CA GLU A 102 -10.72 -6.22 9.79
C GLU A 102 -10.19 -6.97 8.57
N ALA A 103 -8.97 -6.69 8.11
CA ALA A 103 -8.39 -7.37 6.96
C ALA A 103 -8.27 -8.89 7.21
N SER A 104 -7.83 -9.28 8.40
CA SER A 104 -7.72 -10.68 8.82
C SER A 104 -9.10 -11.36 8.89
N PHE A 105 -10.10 -10.74 9.51
CA PHE A 105 -11.46 -11.29 9.60
C PHE A 105 -12.16 -11.38 8.25
N ARG A 106 -11.92 -10.41 7.34
CA ARG A 106 -12.42 -10.47 5.97
C ARG A 106 -11.83 -11.67 5.21
N THR A 107 -10.55 -11.95 5.43
CA THR A 107 -9.89 -13.13 4.84
C THR A 107 -10.48 -14.42 5.42
N ALA A 108 -10.71 -14.48 6.74
CA ALA A 108 -11.37 -15.62 7.38
C ALA A 108 -12.78 -15.87 6.80
N LEU A 109 -13.58 -14.81 6.62
CA LEU A 109 -14.89 -14.88 5.99
C LEU A 109 -14.84 -15.24 4.50
N SER A 110 -13.80 -14.85 3.76
CA SER A 110 -13.67 -15.29 2.36
C SER A 110 -13.41 -16.79 2.24
N LEU A 111 -12.77 -17.38 3.24
CA LEU A 111 -12.48 -18.81 3.31
C LEU A 111 -13.66 -19.62 3.85
N ASP A 112 -14.42 -19.05 4.80
CA ASP A 112 -15.65 -19.62 5.36
C ASP A 112 -16.76 -18.55 5.46
N PRO A 113 -17.52 -18.31 4.37
CA PRO A 113 -18.54 -17.27 4.32
C PRO A 113 -19.75 -17.51 5.23
N GLY A 114 -19.98 -18.76 5.63
CA GLY A 114 -21.10 -19.16 6.49
C GLY A 114 -20.87 -18.86 7.97
N ASN A 115 -19.64 -18.53 8.36
CA ASN A 115 -19.27 -18.41 9.77
C ASN A 115 -19.80 -17.12 10.43
N GLU A 116 -20.85 -17.26 11.24
CA GLU A 116 -21.42 -16.13 11.98
C GLU A 116 -20.44 -15.53 12.99
N THR A 117 -19.55 -16.34 13.57
CA THR A 117 -18.54 -15.84 14.53
C THR A 117 -17.57 -14.87 13.85
N TYR A 118 -17.10 -15.19 12.64
CA TYR A 118 -16.21 -14.29 11.90
C TYR A 118 -16.93 -13.02 11.45
N ARG A 119 -18.22 -13.12 11.11
CA ARG A 119 -19.06 -11.95 10.79
C ARG A 119 -19.23 -11.03 12.00
N ALA A 120 -19.51 -11.59 13.18
CA ALA A 120 -19.60 -10.85 14.43
C ALA A 120 -18.26 -10.19 14.79
N GLN A 121 -17.15 -10.92 14.67
CA GLN A 121 -15.80 -10.39 14.93
C GLN A 121 -15.42 -9.23 13.98
N LEU A 122 -15.72 -9.37 12.68
CA LEU A 122 -15.53 -8.30 11.70
C LEU A 122 -16.38 -7.07 12.05
N SER A 123 -17.65 -7.27 12.40
CA SER A 123 -18.56 -6.18 12.79
C SER A 123 -18.04 -5.44 14.03
N ASN A 124 -17.56 -6.19 15.04
CA ASN A 124 -16.99 -5.60 16.25
C ASN A 124 -15.72 -4.79 15.94
N ALA A 125 -14.80 -5.34 15.14
CA ALA A 125 -13.60 -4.61 14.71
C ALA A 125 -13.94 -3.30 13.98
N ARG A 126 -14.95 -3.31 13.11
CA ARG A 126 -15.45 -2.11 12.42
C ARG A 126 -16.08 -1.10 13.36
N ALA A 127 -16.88 -1.55 14.33
CA ALA A 127 -17.48 -0.68 15.32
C ALA A 127 -16.43 0.10 16.12
N GLN A 128 -15.31 -0.55 16.47
CA GLN A 128 -14.20 0.09 17.19
C GLN A 128 -13.40 1.10 16.35
N MET A 129 -13.42 0.98 15.02
CA MET A 129 -12.80 1.97 14.12
C MET A 129 -13.70 3.16 13.87
N ARG A 130 -15.00 3.01 14.09
CA ARG A 130 -15.95 4.07 13.86
C ARG A 130 -15.75 5.11 14.97
N PRO A 131 -15.65 6.42 14.65
CA PRO A 131 -15.72 7.43 15.69
C PRO A 131 -17.00 7.23 16.49
N PRO A 132 -17.00 7.50 17.81
CA PRO A 132 -18.17 7.35 18.65
C PRO A 132 -19.35 8.04 17.97
N GLU A 133 -20.43 7.29 17.73
CA GLU A 133 -21.68 7.88 17.26
C GLU A 133 -22.03 9.01 18.22
N SER A 134 -22.14 10.24 17.70
CA SER A 134 -22.79 11.31 18.46
C SER A 134 -24.16 10.79 18.92
N PRO A 135 -24.52 10.97 20.19
CA PRO A 135 -25.79 10.47 20.71
C PRO A 135 -26.93 11.21 20.01
N GLY A 136 -27.50 10.59 18.99
CA GLY A 136 -28.58 11.16 18.19
C GLY A 136 -28.54 10.70 16.74
N GLY A 137 -29.09 9.51 16.47
CA GLY A 137 -29.18 9.02 15.10
C GLY A 137 -29.85 7.66 15.02
N GLY A 138 -31.08 7.55 15.53
CA GLY A 138 -31.92 6.39 15.26
C GLY A 138 -32.02 6.11 13.76
N ARG A 139 -32.15 4.84 13.39
CA ARG A 139 -32.36 4.37 12.02
C ARG A 139 -33.42 5.22 11.29
N GLY A 140 -33.00 6.16 10.45
CA GLY A 140 -33.91 7.00 9.69
C GLY A 140 -33.14 7.95 8.76
N GLU A 141 -33.28 7.72 7.45
CA GLU A 141 -32.78 8.52 6.32
C GLU A 141 -31.29 8.96 6.31
N PRO A 142 -30.60 8.93 5.14
CA PRO A 142 -29.34 9.68 5.02
C PRO A 142 -29.61 11.16 5.35
N PRO A 143 -28.72 11.86 6.08
CA PRO A 143 -28.99 13.20 6.57
C PRO A 143 -29.34 14.10 5.39
N ARG A 144 -30.57 14.64 5.38
CA ARG A 144 -30.95 15.71 4.46
C ARG A 144 -30.04 16.88 4.78
N ARG A 145 -29.04 17.14 3.92
CA ARG A 145 -28.16 18.33 4.01
C ARG A 145 -29.05 19.52 4.32
N SER A 146 -28.84 20.16 5.47
CA SER A 146 -29.75 21.20 5.93
C SER A 146 -29.75 22.34 4.90
N TRP A 147 -30.87 23.07 4.80
CA TRP A 147 -30.89 24.31 4.02
C TRP A 147 -29.79 25.27 4.49
N ALA A 148 -29.41 25.21 5.78
CA ALA A 148 -28.29 25.96 6.33
C ALA A 148 -26.94 25.54 5.73
N ASP A 149 -26.65 24.24 5.55
CA ASP A 149 -25.39 23.76 4.95
C ASP A 149 -25.27 24.17 3.48
N ARG A 150 -26.38 24.09 2.72
CA ARG A 150 -26.42 24.54 1.33
C ARG A 150 -26.30 26.07 1.24
N ALA A 151 -27.00 26.79 2.10
CA ALA A 151 -26.90 28.26 2.17
C ALA A 151 -25.49 28.69 2.57
N TRP A 152 -24.84 28.00 3.50
CA TRP A 152 -23.45 28.26 3.90
C TRP A 152 -22.44 27.98 2.78
N ALA A 153 -22.64 26.92 2.00
CA ALA A 153 -21.80 26.61 0.85
C ALA A 153 -21.97 27.66 -0.27
N VAL A 154 -23.21 28.05 -0.56
CA VAL A 154 -23.53 29.08 -1.57
C VAL A 154 -23.03 30.45 -1.12
N ALA A 155 -23.17 30.82 0.15
CA ALA A 155 -22.68 32.08 0.69
C ALA A 155 -21.15 32.17 0.62
N ARG A 156 -20.41 31.10 0.92
CA ARG A 156 -18.96 31.06 0.74
C ARG A 156 -18.55 31.17 -0.72
N ALA A 157 -19.22 30.44 -1.62
CA ALA A 157 -18.94 30.54 -3.05
C ALA A 157 -19.18 31.97 -3.57
N ALA A 158 -20.28 32.61 -3.17
CA ALA A 158 -20.59 33.99 -3.53
C ALA A 158 -19.61 35.01 -2.93
N ALA A 159 -19.17 34.81 -1.68
CA ALA A 159 -18.16 35.65 -1.04
C ALA A 159 -16.80 35.57 -1.75
N VAL A 160 -16.37 34.35 -2.11
CA VAL A 160 -15.14 34.13 -2.89
C VAL A 160 -15.25 34.74 -4.28
N GLN A 161 -16.39 34.60 -4.95
CA GLN A 161 -16.62 35.21 -6.26
C GLN A 161 -16.61 36.75 -6.20
N ARG A 162 -17.23 37.35 -5.17
CA ARG A 162 -17.21 38.81 -4.97
C ARG A 162 -15.82 39.33 -4.65
N TRP A 163 -15.07 38.62 -3.81
CA TRP A 163 -13.68 38.95 -3.51
C TRP A 163 -12.81 38.87 -4.77
N TRP A 164 -12.94 37.78 -5.55
CA TRP A 164 -12.24 37.63 -6.83
C TRP A 164 -12.57 38.74 -7.83
N ALA A 165 -13.86 39.10 -7.93
CA ALA A 165 -14.33 40.19 -8.79
C ALA A 165 -13.81 41.58 -8.37
N GLY A 166 -13.47 41.77 -7.09
CA GLY A 166 -12.88 43.01 -6.57
C GLY A 166 -11.39 43.19 -6.84
N LEU A 167 -10.68 42.14 -7.27
CA LEU A 167 -9.25 42.21 -7.57
C LEU A 167 -8.98 42.85 -8.94
N THR A 168 -7.89 43.61 -9.04
CA THR A 168 -7.40 44.15 -10.31
C THR A 168 -6.81 43.05 -11.20
N GLY A 169 -6.67 43.31 -12.51
CA GLY A 169 -6.14 42.33 -13.46
C GLY A 169 -4.76 41.78 -13.06
N ASP A 170 -3.88 42.64 -12.56
CA ASP A 170 -2.53 42.26 -12.13
C ASP A 170 -2.54 41.38 -10.87
N GLN A 171 -3.44 41.66 -9.92
CA GLN A 171 -3.60 40.86 -8.70
C GLN A 171 -4.13 39.44 -9.03
N ARG A 172 -5.09 39.33 -9.95
CA ARG A 172 -5.58 38.03 -10.43
C ARG A 172 -4.48 37.25 -11.16
N GLY A 173 -3.66 37.94 -11.96
CA GLY A 173 -2.51 37.35 -12.65
C GLY A 173 -1.48 36.77 -11.69
N LEU A 174 -1.12 37.51 -10.63
CA LEU A 174 -0.19 37.05 -9.59
C LEU A 174 -0.70 35.83 -8.83
N LEU A 175 -1.99 35.81 -8.47
CA LEU A 175 -2.60 34.67 -7.79
C LEU A 175 -2.67 33.42 -8.69
N ALA A 176 -2.99 33.59 -9.96
CA ALA A 176 -3.00 32.49 -10.93
C ALA A 176 -1.59 31.92 -11.16
N ALA A 177 -0.58 32.79 -11.24
CA ALA A 177 0.82 32.38 -11.34
C ALA A 177 1.29 31.62 -10.08
N GLY A 178 0.95 32.11 -8.89
CA GLY A 178 1.24 31.43 -7.63
C GLY A 178 0.58 30.06 -7.52
N ALA A 179 -0.69 29.94 -7.93
CA ALA A 179 -1.39 28.66 -7.98
C ALA A 179 -0.75 27.68 -8.97
N ALA A 180 -0.31 28.15 -10.13
CA ALA A 180 0.41 27.32 -11.11
C ALA A 180 1.75 26.81 -10.54
N VAL A 181 2.50 27.66 -9.83
CA VAL A 181 3.75 27.26 -9.15
C VAL A 181 3.49 26.20 -8.08
N ALA A 182 2.43 26.34 -7.29
CA ALA A 182 2.06 25.36 -6.27
C ALA A 182 1.69 24.00 -6.89
N VAL A 183 0.93 23.99 -8.00
CA VAL A 183 0.59 22.76 -8.73
C VAL A 183 1.85 22.09 -9.28
N LEU A 184 2.78 22.87 -9.86
CA LEU A 184 4.04 22.36 -10.37
C LEU A 184 4.94 21.81 -9.25
N PHE A 185 4.95 22.44 -8.08
CA PHE A 185 5.68 21.94 -6.91
C PHE A 185 5.12 20.60 -6.43
N VAL A 186 3.80 20.46 -6.33
CA VAL A 186 3.16 19.19 -5.98
C VAL A 186 3.44 18.12 -7.04
N ALA A 187 3.37 18.47 -8.33
CA ALA A 187 3.70 17.55 -9.41
C ALA A 187 5.17 17.09 -9.35
N TYR A 188 6.09 18.00 -9.00
CA TYR A 188 7.51 17.69 -8.80
C TYR A 188 7.75 16.74 -7.62
N GLU A 189 7.09 16.97 -6.47
CA GLU A 189 7.18 16.07 -5.31
C GLU A 189 6.61 14.68 -5.61
N VAL A 190 5.50 14.61 -6.34
CA VAL A 190 4.92 13.33 -6.81
C VAL A 190 5.86 12.63 -7.79
N TYR A 191 6.46 13.35 -8.74
CA TYR A 191 7.44 12.79 -9.67
C TYR A 191 8.68 12.25 -8.93
N ASN A 192 9.24 13.01 -7.99
CA ASN A 192 10.37 12.56 -7.18
C ASN A 192 10.02 11.34 -6.31
N SER A 193 8.81 11.29 -5.75
CA SER A 193 8.37 10.13 -4.97
C SER A 193 8.19 8.87 -5.84
N LEU A 194 7.77 9.03 -7.09
CA LEU A 194 7.53 7.92 -8.01
C LEU A 194 8.78 7.45 -8.75
N PHE A 195 9.69 8.35 -9.10
CA PHE A 195 10.82 8.09 -10.00
C PHE A 195 12.20 8.42 -9.40
N GLY A 196 12.26 9.14 -8.28
CA GLY A 196 13.51 9.60 -7.67
C GLY A 196 14.42 8.47 -7.18
N HIS A 197 13.88 7.28 -6.90
CA HIS A 197 14.66 6.10 -6.52
C HIS A 197 15.08 5.20 -7.71
N ALA A 198 14.55 5.44 -8.92
CA ALA A 198 14.77 4.54 -10.06
C ALA A 198 16.11 4.75 -10.78
N PHE A 199 16.83 5.83 -10.49
CA PHE A 199 18.07 6.22 -11.20
C PHE A 199 19.30 6.39 -10.30
N TYR A 200 19.20 6.10 -9.00
CA TYR A 200 20.36 6.07 -8.11
C TYR A 200 21.12 4.75 -8.33
N GLY A 201 22.19 4.80 -9.13
CA GLY A 201 23.12 3.68 -9.34
C GLY A 201 23.49 3.38 -10.79
N ASP A 202 22.98 4.13 -11.77
CA ASP A 202 23.36 3.96 -13.18
C ASP A 202 24.51 4.92 -13.56
N PRO A 203 25.68 4.45 -14.02
CA PRO A 203 26.85 5.29 -14.31
C PRO A 203 26.60 6.41 -15.35
N PHE A 204 25.55 6.27 -16.15
CA PHE A 204 25.14 7.26 -17.15
C PHE A 204 24.50 8.50 -16.51
N TYR A 205 23.84 8.35 -15.35
CA TYR A 205 23.18 9.46 -14.65
C TYR A 205 24.18 10.31 -13.85
N ASP A 206 25.21 9.70 -13.27
CA ASP A 206 26.27 10.42 -12.55
C ASP A 206 27.11 11.31 -13.50
N SER A 207 27.33 10.87 -14.75
CA SER A 207 28.04 11.68 -15.76
C SER A 207 27.23 12.89 -16.25
N LEU A 208 25.89 12.85 -16.21
CA LEU A 208 25.03 13.98 -16.58
C LEU A 208 24.80 14.95 -15.41
N ALA A 209 24.93 14.47 -14.17
CA ALA A 209 24.86 15.30 -12.98
C ALA A 209 26.08 16.24 -12.85
N ASP A 210 27.26 15.78 -13.26
CA ASP A 210 28.51 16.58 -13.19
C ASP A 210 28.69 17.58 -14.35
N TYR A 211 28.03 17.39 -15.49
CA TYR A 211 28.03 18.35 -16.60
C TYR A 211 26.62 18.92 -16.85
N GLY A 212 26.13 19.75 -15.92
CA GLY A 212 25.07 20.74 -16.18
C GLY A 212 23.61 20.30 -16.04
N GLY A 213 23.31 19.10 -15.54
CA GLY A 213 21.94 18.55 -15.52
C GLY A 213 20.98 19.08 -14.44
N ARG A 214 21.45 19.78 -13.41
CA ARG A 214 20.56 20.26 -12.31
C ARG A 214 19.86 21.59 -12.61
N TRP A 215 20.33 22.34 -13.60
CA TRP A 215 19.81 23.67 -13.92
C TRP A 215 19.02 23.73 -15.22
N THR A 216 19.16 22.77 -16.13
CA THR A 216 18.57 22.86 -17.47
C THR A 216 17.05 22.87 -17.45
N TRP A 217 16.39 22.01 -16.68
CA TRP A 217 14.92 21.98 -16.65
C TRP A 217 14.31 23.18 -15.95
N SER A 218 14.86 23.62 -14.82
CA SER A 218 14.42 24.84 -14.13
C SER A 218 14.68 26.08 -14.99
N PHE A 219 15.79 26.12 -15.73
CA PHE A 219 16.12 27.19 -16.67
C PHE A 219 15.14 27.21 -17.86
N TRP A 220 14.82 26.07 -18.47
CA TRP A 220 13.85 26.00 -19.57
C TRP A 220 12.41 26.31 -19.12
N ILE A 221 12.02 25.92 -17.91
CA ILE A 221 10.74 26.30 -17.30
C ILE A 221 10.68 27.81 -17.05
N LEU A 222 11.75 28.41 -16.52
CA LEU A 222 11.83 29.86 -16.32
C LEU A 222 11.88 30.65 -17.63
N VAL A 223 12.55 30.12 -18.67
CA VAL A 223 12.57 30.71 -20.03
C VAL A 223 11.18 30.62 -20.69
N LEU A 224 10.43 29.54 -20.48
CA LEU A 224 9.04 29.42 -20.92
C LEU A 224 8.10 30.37 -20.17
N ILE A 225 8.33 30.62 -18.87
CA ILE A 225 7.57 31.58 -18.06
C ILE A 225 7.91 33.03 -18.44
N GLY A 226 9.18 33.33 -18.75
CA GLY A 226 9.67 34.69 -19.05
C GLY A 226 9.46 35.15 -20.49
N GLY A 227 9.32 34.23 -21.45
CA GLY A 227 9.26 34.52 -22.89
C GLY A 227 7.99 35.23 -23.39
N TRP A 228 6.99 35.46 -22.54
CA TRP A 228 5.68 36.02 -22.94
C TRP A 228 5.45 37.50 -22.57
N LYS A 229 6.41 38.18 -21.91
CA LYS A 229 6.17 39.55 -21.39
C LYS A 229 7.35 40.53 -21.42
N LEU A 230 8.33 40.40 -22.31
CA LEU A 230 9.36 41.42 -22.48
C LEU A 230 9.31 42.04 -23.90
N PRO A 231 9.10 43.37 -24.04
CA PRO A 231 9.29 44.04 -25.32
C PRO A 231 10.78 44.03 -25.71
N PRO A 232 11.10 44.01 -27.01
CA PRO A 232 12.49 43.93 -27.47
C PRO A 232 13.25 45.21 -27.07
N MET A 233 14.16 45.11 -26.09
CA MET A 233 14.97 46.26 -25.64
C MET A 233 16.27 46.44 -26.43
N PHE A 234 16.69 45.50 -27.28
CA PHE A 234 17.92 45.64 -28.07
C PHE A 234 17.70 45.08 -29.47
N GLY A 235 17.65 45.95 -30.46
CA GLY A 235 17.23 45.69 -31.84
C GLY A 235 18.13 44.78 -32.66
N TYR A 236 18.19 43.49 -32.33
CA TYR A 236 18.62 42.41 -33.22
C TYR A 236 17.67 41.22 -33.12
N PRO A 237 17.36 40.51 -34.22
CA PRO A 237 16.50 39.35 -34.17
C PRO A 237 17.22 38.19 -33.44
N PRO A 238 16.60 37.50 -32.48
CA PRO A 238 17.17 36.28 -31.96
C PRO A 238 17.07 35.18 -33.03
N PHE A 239 18.23 34.65 -33.38
CA PHE A 239 18.40 33.51 -34.28
C PHE A 239 17.46 32.35 -33.90
N PHE A 240 16.54 32.00 -34.81
CA PHE A 240 15.84 30.73 -34.83
C PHE A 240 16.85 29.59 -34.98
N GLY A 241 16.93 28.69 -33.99
CA GLY A 241 18.04 27.74 -33.90
C GLY A 241 17.72 26.38 -33.28
N MET A 242 16.51 25.86 -33.41
CA MET A 242 16.34 24.41 -33.59
C MET A 242 15.54 24.22 -34.86
N SER A 243 16.25 23.93 -35.95
CA SER A 243 15.61 23.59 -37.21
C SER A 243 14.68 22.40 -36.99
N LEU A 244 13.52 22.41 -37.67
CA LEU A 244 12.54 21.32 -37.70
C LEU A 244 13.19 19.94 -37.93
N VAL A 245 14.37 19.92 -38.55
CA VAL A 245 15.25 18.76 -38.73
C VAL A 245 15.62 18.09 -37.40
N HIS A 246 15.97 18.85 -36.35
CA HIS A 246 16.36 18.29 -35.05
C HIS A 246 15.17 17.75 -34.27
N PHE A 247 14.00 18.38 -34.40
CA PHE A 247 12.76 17.91 -33.78
C PHE A 247 12.26 16.62 -34.44
N VAL A 248 12.34 16.53 -35.77
CA VAL A 248 12.04 15.31 -36.52
C VAL A 248 13.05 14.20 -36.18
N TRP A 249 14.33 14.52 -36.02
CA TRP A 249 15.35 13.52 -35.64
C TRP A 249 15.11 12.93 -34.24
N LEU A 250 14.69 13.75 -33.28
CA LEU A 250 14.34 13.32 -31.92
C LEU A 250 13.10 12.40 -31.92
N LEU A 251 12.07 12.73 -32.72
CA LEU A 251 10.89 11.89 -32.87
C LEU A 251 11.21 10.56 -33.58
N GLN A 252 12.10 10.58 -34.58
CA GLN A 252 12.57 9.36 -35.26
C GLN A 252 13.33 8.43 -34.31
N MET A 253 14.13 9.00 -33.39
CA MET A 253 14.90 8.23 -32.41
C MET A 253 14.02 7.56 -31.35
N LEU A 254 12.95 8.25 -30.93
CA LEU A 254 11.97 7.74 -29.97
C LEU A 254 11.04 6.68 -30.57
N GLN A 255 10.78 6.71 -31.89
CA GLN A 255 10.05 5.64 -32.57
C GLN A 255 10.92 4.39 -32.79
N ASN A 256 12.21 4.55 -33.08
CA ASN A 256 13.14 3.41 -33.30
C ASN A 256 13.56 2.64 -32.03
N SER A 257 13.34 3.20 -30.84
CA SER A 257 13.65 2.51 -29.56
C SER A 257 12.62 1.45 -29.16
N SER A 258 11.54 1.29 -29.93
CA SER A 258 10.48 0.29 -29.70
C SER A 258 10.57 -0.96 -30.61
N ALA A 259 11.65 -1.11 -31.39
CA ALA A 259 11.90 -2.33 -32.16
C ALA A 259 12.53 -3.45 -31.30
N PRO A 260 12.02 -4.69 -31.33
CA PRO A 260 12.59 -5.80 -30.57
C PRO A 260 14.01 -6.12 -31.07
N ARG A 261 14.96 -6.24 -30.12
CA ARG A 261 16.35 -6.63 -30.38
C ARG A 261 16.39 -7.93 -31.20
N ARG A 262 16.68 -7.83 -32.50
CA ARG A 262 16.99 -9.00 -33.33
C ARG A 262 18.27 -9.64 -32.79
N ARG A 263 18.18 -10.93 -32.44
CA ARG A 263 19.34 -11.80 -32.22
C ARG A 263 20.20 -11.76 -33.48
N TYR A 264 21.44 -11.31 -33.36
CA TYR A 264 22.44 -11.51 -34.40
C TYR A 264 22.79 -13.00 -34.46
N SER A 265 22.21 -13.70 -35.42
CA SER A 265 22.75 -14.95 -35.96
C SER A 265 23.86 -14.60 -36.94
N ALA A 266 25.11 -14.93 -36.59
CA ALA A 266 26.27 -14.77 -37.46
C ALA A 266 26.13 -15.63 -38.73
N PRO A 267 26.32 -15.10 -39.95
CA PRO A 267 26.40 -15.90 -41.16
C PRO A 267 27.78 -16.54 -41.26
N GLY A 268 27.81 -17.86 -41.46
CA GLY A 268 29.01 -18.61 -41.79
C GLY A 268 29.52 -18.33 -43.21
N LEU A 269 30.82 -18.56 -43.40
CA LEU A 269 31.61 -18.89 -44.61
C LEU A 269 33.00 -18.26 -44.41
N TYR A 270 34.06 -19.02 -44.10
CA TYR A 270 34.78 -19.82 -45.10
C TYR A 270 35.62 -20.95 -44.47
N ARG A 271 35.62 -22.11 -45.14
CA ARG A 271 36.48 -23.29 -44.93
C ARG A 271 37.96 -23.01 -45.28
N ARG A 272 38.89 -23.62 -44.54
CA ARG A 272 39.85 -24.68 -44.99
C ARG A 272 40.84 -24.98 -43.84
N ARG A 273 40.91 -26.21 -43.31
CA ARG A 273 41.64 -27.41 -43.81
C ARG A 273 43.16 -27.24 -43.60
N TYR A 274 43.74 -28.00 -42.67
CA TYR A 274 44.73 -29.08 -42.90
C TYR A 274 45.58 -29.37 -41.66
N TRP A 275 45.71 -30.68 -41.40
CA TRP A 275 46.59 -31.43 -40.49
C TRP A 275 46.33 -31.31 -39.00
#